data_AF-X1C137-F1
#
_entry.id   AF-X1C137-F1
#
_cell.length_a   1.000
_cell.length_b   1.000
_cell.length_c   1.000
_cell.angle_alpha   90.00
_cell.angle_beta   90.00
_cell.angle_gamma   90.00
#
_symmetry.space_group_name_H-M   'P 1'
#
loop_
_entity.id
_entity.type
_entity.pdbx_description
1 polymer ?
#
loop_
_entity_poly.entity_id
_entity_poly.type
_entity_poly.pdbx_seq_one_letter_code
_entity_poly.pdbx_strand_id
1 'polypeptide(L)' 'MISALADHGGVMGMCFAPAFVDKEKATVERLVDHIDHIIELVGPDHVGLGSDLDGIYS' A
#
# COMPACT_ATOMS: atom_id res chain seq x y z
N MET A 1 -6.09 -11.89 -3.13
CA MET A 1 -5.13 -11.85 -2.01
C MET A 1 -5.53 -10.84 -0.96
N ILE A 2 -5.79 -9.58 -1.34
CA ILE A 2 -6.16 -8.49 -0.42
C ILE A 2 -7.36 -8.84 0.47
N SER A 3 -8.50 -9.24 -0.11
CA SER A 3 -9.68 -9.66 0.66
C SER A 3 -9.39 -10.87 1.55
N ALA A 4 -8.67 -11.87 1.05
CA ALA A 4 -8.30 -13.04 1.86
C ALA A 4 -7.42 -12.67 3.08
N LEU A 5 -6.53 -11.68 2.96
CA LEU A 5 -5.75 -11.16 4.09
C LEU A 5 -6.68 -10.51 5.13
N ALA A 6 -7.60 -9.66 4.67
CA ALA A 6 -8.56 -8.95 5.53
C ALA A 6 -9.56 -9.91 6.21
N ASP A 7 -10.07 -10.92 5.50
CA ASP A 7 -10.99 -11.96 6.01
C ASP A 7 -10.39 -12.73 7.21
N HIS A 8 -9.06 -12.74 7.32
CA HIS A 8 -8.33 -13.37 8.42
C HIS A 8 -7.81 -12.35 9.46
N GLY A 9 -8.31 -11.11 9.43
CA GLY A 9 -7.93 -10.03 10.35
C GLY A 9 -6.55 -9.42 10.08
N GLY A 10 -5.97 -9.65 8.90
CA GLY A 10 -4.66 -9.11 8.53
C GLY A 10 -4.71 -7.64 8.11
N VAL A 11 -3.54 -6.99 8.14
CA VAL A 11 -3.35 -5.59 7.73
C VAL A 11 -2.32 -5.52 6.60
N MET A 12 -2.62 -4.79 5.53
CA MET A 12 -1.70 -4.55 4.43
C MET A 12 -0.87 -3.30 4.68
N GLY A 13 0.45 -3.45 4.81
CA GLY A 13 1.39 -2.33 4.84
C GLY A 13 1.70 -1.82 3.44
N MET A 14 1.41 -0.55 3.17
CA MET A 14 1.67 0.06 1.87
C MET A 14 3.14 0.44 1.72
N CYS A 15 3.80 -0.17 0.73
CA CYS A 15 5.22 0.06 0.40
C CYS A 15 5.43 1.38 -0.34
N PHE A 16 6.46 2.13 0.02
CA PHE A 16 6.74 3.44 -0.59
C PHE A 16 7.77 3.36 -1.72
N ALA A 17 8.26 2.16 -2.06
CA ALA A 17 9.20 1.99 -3.16
C ALA A 17 8.58 2.51 -4.47
N PRO A 18 9.20 3.49 -5.16
CA PRO A 18 8.61 4.15 -6.33
C PRO A 18 8.11 3.17 -7.41
N ALA A 19 8.84 2.07 -7.63
CA ALA A 19 8.49 1.05 -8.61
C ALA A 19 7.14 0.35 -8.36
N PHE A 20 6.64 0.35 -7.11
CA PHE A 20 5.33 -0.20 -6.76
C PHE A 20 4.22 0.86 -6.73
N VAL A 21 4.59 2.15 -6.70
CA VAL A 21 3.65 3.27 -6.68
C VAL A 21 3.25 3.65 -8.10
N ASP A 22 4.23 3.90 -8.97
CA ASP A 22 3.96 4.26 -10.36
C ASP A 22 5.16 3.90 -11.24
N LYS A 23 4.88 3.43 -12.46
CA LYS A 23 5.93 2.98 -13.38
C LYS A 23 6.78 4.12 -13.93
N GLU A 24 6.22 5.31 -14.03
CA GLU A 24 6.86 6.45 -14.69
C GLU A 24 7.12 7.58 -13.69
N LYS A 25 6.13 7.91 -12.86
CA LYS A 25 6.22 9.04 -11.94
C LYS A 25 5.50 8.76 -10.63
N ALA A 26 6.23 8.18 -9.68
CA ALA A 26 5.74 8.01 -8.33
C ALA A 26 5.58 9.38 -7.64
N THR A 27 4.42 9.62 -7.05
CA THR A 27 4.17 10.77 -6.17
C THR A 27 3.42 10.30 -4.93
N VAL A 28 3.35 11.17 -3.91
CA VAL A 28 2.58 10.87 -2.70
C VAL A 28 1.10 10.71 -3.03
N GLU A 29 0.56 11.52 -3.94
CA GLU A 29 -0.82 11.41 -4.39
C GLU A 29 -1.11 10.05 -5.04
N ARG A 30 -0.19 9.53 -5.87
CA ARG A 30 -0.33 8.20 -6.47
C ARG A 30 -0.27 7.08 -5.43
N LEU A 31 0.54 7.23 -4.39
CA LEU A 31 0.54 6.30 -3.26
C LEU A 31 -0.79 6.36 -2.49
N VAL A 32 -1.35 7.55 -2.30
CA VAL A 32 -2.67 7.74 -1.67
C VAL A 32 -3.77 7.12 -2.52
N ASP A 33 -3.74 7.24 -3.85
CA ASP A 33 -4.69 6.56 -4.74
C ASP A 33 -4.69 5.03 -4.50
N HIS A 34 -3.51 4.44 -4.25
CA HIS A 34 -3.41 3.01 -3.94
C HIS A 34 -4.00 2.70 -2.56
N ILE A 35 -3.75 3.54 -1.56
CA ILE A 35 -4.34 3.42 -0.22
C ILE A 35 -5.87 3.46 -0.32
N ASP A 36 -6.43 4.46 -1.00
CA ASP A 36 -7.87 4.63 -1.18
C ASP A 36 -8.48 3.41 -1.87
N HIS A 37 -7.82 2.89 -2.91
CA HIS A 37 -8.27 1.67 -3.57
C HIS A 37 -8.32 0.46 -2.62
N ILE A 38 -7.34 0.28 -1.73
CA ILE A 38 -7.37 -0.82 -0.76
C ILE A 38 -8.48 -0.60 0.28
N ILE A 39 -8.66 0.64 0.75
CA ILE A 39 -9.74 1.00 1.68
C ILE A 39 -11.11 0.69 1.06
N GLU A 40 -11.33 1.00 -0.22
CA GLU A 40 -12.57 0.68 -0.93
C GLU A 40 -12.85 -0.84 -0.98
N LEU A 41 -11.81 -1.66 -1.01
CA LEU A 41 -11.93 -3.12 -1.10
C LEU A 41 -12.17 -3.80 0.24
N VAL A 42 -11.48 -3.36 1.30
CA VAL A 42 -11.45 -4.09 2.59
C VAL A 42 -11.70 -3.23 3.82
N GLY A 43 -11.91 -1.93 3.67
CA GLY A 43 -12.08 -0.99 4.77
C GLY A 43 -10.75 -0.51 5.38
N PRO A 44 -10.78 0.60 6.13
CA PRO A 44 -9.58 1.26 6.63
C PRO A 44 -8.85 0.47 7.73
N ASP A 45 -9.54 -0.38 8.49
CA ASP A 45 -8.96 -1.16 9.59
C ASP A 45 -7.92 -2.21 9.11
N HIS A 46 -7.88 -2.48 7.81
CA HIS A 46 -6.99 -3.45 7.18
C HIS A 46 -5.84 -2.81 6.40
N VAL A 47 -5.61 -1.50 6.57
CA VAL A 47 -4.55 -0.74 5.88
C VAL A 47 -3.58 -0.12 6.87
N GLY A 48 -2.29 -0.24 6.59
CA GLY A 48 -1.21 0.38 7.36
C GLY A 48 -0.12 0.97 6.46
N LEU A 49 0.82 1.70 7.06
CA LEU A 49 1.96 2.27 6.34
C LEU A 49 3.20 1.41 6.56
N GLY A 50 3.85 0.99 5.47
CA GLY A 50 5.04 0.14 5.49
C GLY A 50 6.13 0.75 4.61
N SER A 51 6.78 1.80 5.09
CA SER A 51 7.60 2.69 4.27
C SER A 51 8.80 2.06 3.55
N ASP A 52 9.30 0.92 4.05
CA ASP A 52 10.53 0.30 3.57
C ASP A 52 11.73 1.27 3.58
N LEU A 53 11.80 2.12 4.62
CA LEU A 53 12.94 3.03 4.81
C LEU A 53 14.23 2.24 4.94
N ASP A 54 15.28 2.73 4.28
CA ASP A 54 16.59 2.09 4.09
C ASP A 54 16.58 0.79 3.24
N GLY A 55 15.43 0.35 2.70
CA GLY A 55 15.30 -0.83 1.83
C GLY A 55 15.17 -0.57 0.33
N ILE A 56 14.79 0.66 -0.05
CA ILE A 56 14.40 1.01 -1.44
C ILE A 56 15.61 1.27 -2.37
N TYR A 57 16.76 1.65 -1.80
CA TYR A 57 17.97 1.95 -2.54
C TYR A 57 19.14 1.16 -1.96
N SER A 58 19.47 0.05 -2.61
CA SER A 58 20.73 -0.67 -2.48
C SER A 58 21.34 -0.93 -3.84
#